data_AF-A0A5B2Z6I2-F1
#
_entry.id   AF-A0A5B2Z6I2-F1
#
_cell.length_a   1.000
_cell.length_b   1.000
_cell.length_c   1.000
_cell.angle_alpha   90.00
_cell.angle_beta   90.00
_cell.angle_gamma   90.00
#
_symmetry.space_group_name_H-M   'P 1'
#
loop_
_entity.id
_entity.type
_entity.pdbx_description
1 polymer ?
#
loop_
_entity_poly.entity_id
_entity_poly.type
_entity_poly.pdbx_seq_one_letter_code
_entity_poly.pdbx_strand_id
1 'polypeptide(L)'
;MFINHSRPPKAKYRIALKEIYETSTWVSENLHSYNMDVDRIAVDGDSVGCNIAAAVTMLVKTRDGPKILFQVLFYQFQIEISKLGHIMF
;
A
#
# COMPACT_ATOMS: atom_id res chain seq x y z
N MET A 1 -1.20 11.12 3.34
CA MET A 1 -2.53 11.12 2.70
C MET A 1 -3.25 9.84 3.14
N PHE A 2 -4.52 9.91 3.55
CA PHE A 2 -5.29 8.71 3.90
C PHE A 2 -5.92 8.10 2.64
N ILE A 3 -5.73 6.80 2.41
CA ILE A 3 -6.23 6.09 1.23
C ILE A 3 -7.44 5.25 1.60
N ASN A 4 -8.62 5.68 1.15
CA ASN A 4 -9.86 4.93 1.33
C ASN A 4 -10.00 3.85 0.25
N HIS A 5 -9.29 2.73 0.44
CA HIS A 5 -9.33 1.57 -0.45
C HIS A 5 -10.57 0.70 -0.22
N SER A 6 -10.89 -0.11 -1.22
CA SER A 6 -11.99 -1.06 -1.22
C SER A 6 -11.80 -2.16 -0.16
N ARG A 7 -12.86 -2.46 0.60
CA ARG A 7 -12.79 -3.35 1.78
C ARG A 7 -13.53 -4.68 1.58
N PRO A 8 -13.11 -5.75 2.29
CA PRO A 8 -13.88 -6.99 2.38
C PRO A 8 -15.31 -6.78 2.94
N PRO A 9 -16.27 -7.66 2.62
CA PRO A 9 -16.15 -8.79 1.67
C PRO A 9 -16.29 -8.37 0.20
N LYS A 10 -16.61 -7.09 -0.07
CA LYS A 10 -16.89 -6.57 -1.42
C LYS A 10 -15.67 -6.57 -2.33
N ALA A 11 -14.47 -6.47 -1.76
CA ALA A 11 -13.21 -6.51 -2.50
C ALA A 11 -12.22 -7.50 -1.87
N LYS A 12 -11.51 -8.21 -2.74
CA LYS A 12 -10.41 -9.11 -2.39
C LYS A 12 -9.14 -8.30 -2.15
N TYR A 13 -8.20 -8.88 -1.40
CA TYR A 13 -6.91 -8.28 -1.05
C TYR A 13 -6.17 -7.65 -2.25
N ARG A 14 -6.13 -8.34 -3.40
CA ARG A 14 -5.47 -7.83 -4.61
C ARG A 14 -6.03 -6.50 -5.14
N ILE A 15 -7.31 -6.22 -4.90
CA ILE A 15 -7.96 -4.99 -5.35
C ILE A 15 -7.48 -3.83 -4.48
N ALA A 16 -7.53 -3.97 -3.15
CA ALA A 16 -7.00 -2.98 -2.23
C ALA A 16 -5.52 -2.68 -2.48
N LEU A 17 -4.71 -3.73 -2.69
CA LEU A 17 -3.28 -3.57 -3.00
C LEU A 17 -3.05 -2.80 -4.30
N LYS A 18 -3.83 -3.10 -5.36
CA LYS A 18 -3.77 -2.39 -6.64
C LYS A 18 -4.13 -0.91 -6.48
N GLU A 19 -5.21 -0.60 -5.77
CA GLU A 19 -5.66 0.78 -5.55
C GLU A 19 -4.61 1.62 -4.81
N ILE A 20 -3.96 1.04 -3.79
CA ILE A 20 -2.93 1.72 -3.01
C ILE A 20 -1.64 1.89 -3.83
N TYR A 21 -1.28 0.90 -4.65
CA TYR A 21 -0.19 1.04 -5.62
C TYR A 21 -0.45 2.19 -6.60
N GLU A 22 -1.63 2.21 -7.24
CA GLU A 22 -2.02 3.25 -8.19
C GLU A 22 -2.05 4.63 -7.54
N THR A 23 -2.51 4.71 -6.29
CA THR A 23 -2.49 5.96 -5.51
C THR A 23 -1.06 6.42 -5.24
N SER A 24 -0.14 5.50 -4.93
CA SER A 24 1.27 5.83 -4.68
C SER A 24 1.94 6.42 -5.93
N THR A 25 1.69 5.84 -7.09
CA THR A 25 2.14 6.37 -8.40
C THR A 25 1.52 7.74 -8.68
N TRP A 26 0.20 7.87 -8.50
CA TRP A 26 -0.50 9.14 -8.71
C TRP A 26 0.06 10.25 -7.82
N VAL A 27 0.38 9.94 -6.55
CA VAL A 27 1.00 10.89 -5.62
C VAL A 27 2.32 11.44 -6.16
N SER A 28 3.20 10.57 -6.65
CA SER A 28 4.51 10.99 -7.19
C SER A 28 4.39 11.85 -8.45
N GLU A 29 3.35 11.65 -9.24
CA GLU A 29 3.13 12.37 -10.50
C GLU A 29 2.44 13.73 -10.30
N ASN A 30 1.60 13.87 -9.27
CA ASN A 30 0.67 15.00 -9.17
C ASN A 30 0.95 15.96 -8.01
N LEU A 31 1.55 15.49 -6.92
CA LEU A 31 1.65 16.30 -5.69
C LEU A 31 2.74 17.39 -5.71
N HIS A 32 3.63 17.38 -6.71
CA HIS A 32 4.58 18.49 -6.90
C HIS A 32 3.87 19.84 -7.07
N SER A 33 2.69 19.85 -7.72
CA SER A 33 1.86 21.06 -7.88
C SER A 33 1.26 21.59 -6.57
N TYR A 34 1.25 20.77 -5.52
CA TYR A 34 0.77 21.09 -4.18
C TYR A 34 1.92 21.41 -3.20
N ASN A 35 3.12 21.70 -3.73
CA ASN A 35 4.30 22.03 -2.95
C ASN A 35 4.74 20.92 -1.97
N MET A 36 4.45 19.66 -2.34
CA MET A 36 4.89 18.47 -1.62
C MET A 36 6.16 17.90 -2.26
N ASP A 37 7.07 17.40 -1.43
CA ASP A 37 8.29 16.72 -1.88
C ASP A 37 7.97 15.27 -2.26
N VAL A 38 7.80 15.03 -3.56
CA VAL A 38 7.45 13.71 -4.13
C VAL A 38 8.60 12.69 -4.08
N ASP A 39 9.83 13.13 -3.77
CA ASP A 39 10.97 12.24 -3.54
C ASP A 39 11.05 11.76 -2.07
N ARG A 40 10.18 12.29 -1.20
CA ARG A 40 10.10 11.98 0.23
C ARG A 40 8.80 11.31 0.64
N ILE A 41 8.45 10.22 -0.04
CA ILE A 41 7.26 9.44 0.28
C ILE A 41 7.54 8.47 1.43
N ALA A 42 6.63 8.43 2.40
CA ALA A 42 6.58 7.40 3.43
C ALA A 42 5.21 6.70 3.36
N VAL A 43 5.19 5.42 3.70
CA VAL A 43 3.96 4.64 3.87
C VAL A 43 3.83 4.19 5.31
N ASP A 44 2.62 4.28 5.84
CA ASP A 44 2.28 3.76 7.16
C ASP A 44 1.17 2.73 7.04
N GLY A 45 1.08 1.89 8.06
CA GLY A 45 0.03 0.90 8.20
C GLY A 45 -0.20 0.57 9.66
N ASP A 46 -1.45 0.28 9.98
CA ASP A 46 -1.90 -0.03 11.32
C ASP A 46 -2.65 -1.36 11.33
N SER A 47 -2.35 -2.29 12.25
CA SER A 47 -3.01 -3.60 12.30
C SER A 47 -2.89 -4.39 10.98
N VAL A 48 -4.02 -4.82 10.42
CA VAL A 48 -4.16 -5.41 9.07
C VAL A 48 -3.60 -4.51 7.95
N GLY A 49 -3.59 -3.19 8.16
CA GLY A 49 -3.00 -2.22 7.25
C GLY A 49 -1.49 -2.36 7.10
N CYS A 50 -0.79 -2.91 8.10
CA CYS A 50 0.65 -3.18 8.02
C CYS A 50 1.00 -4.14 6.88
N ASN A 51 0.15 -5.15 6.65
CA ASN A 51 0.39 -6.16 5.62
C ASN A 51 0.32 -5.53 4.22
N ILE A 52 -0.67 -4.66 4.02
CA ILE A 52 -0.85 -3.90 2.78
C ILE A 52 0.28 -2.88 2.59
N ALA A 53 0.68 -2.15 3.63
CA ALA A 53 1.80 -1.20 3.58
C ALA A 53 3.12 -1.88 3.20
N ALA A 54 3.40 -3.06 3.77
CA ALA A 54 4.57 -3.86 3.41
C ALA A 54 4.49 -4.37 1.95
N ALA A 55 3.33 -4.93 1.56
CA ALA A 55 3.15 -5.47 0.22
C ALA A 55 3.23 -4.39 -0.87
N VAL A 56 2.65 -3.21 -0.65
CA VAL A 56 2.74 -2.12 -1.63
C VAL A 56 4.17 -1.58 -1.73
N THR A 57 4.92 -1.52 -0.63
CA THR A 57 6.34 -1.12 -0.65
C THR A 57 7.15 -2.05 -1.54
N MET A 58 6.96 -3.36 -1.41
CA MET A 58 7.61 -4.36 -2.26
C MET A 58 7.16 -4.25 -3.72
N LEU A 59 5.86 -4.04 -3.96
CA LEU A 59 5.30 -3.95 -5.31
C LEU A 59 5.80 -2.72 -6.06
N VAL A 60 5.82 -1.56 -5.39
CA VAL A 60 6.35 -0.30 -5.91
C VAL A 60 7.82 -0.48 -6.30
N LYS A 61 8.63 -1.07 -5.42
CA LYS A 61 10.04 -1.34 -5.70
C LYS A 61 10.24 -2.30 -6.88
N THR A 62 9.42 -3.34 -6.99
CA THR A 62 9.52 -4.34 -8.08
C THR A 62 9.11 -3.77 -9.44
N ARG A 63 8.35 -2.68 -9.48
CA ARG A 63 7.82 -2.07 -10.70
C ARG A 63 8.48 -0.74 -11.05
N ASP A 64 9.66 -0.45 -10.47
CA ASP A 64 10.37 0.82 -10.63
C ASP A 64 9.46 2.05 -10.37
N GLY A 65 8.54 1.90 -9.40
CA GLY A 65 7.65 2.97 -8.98
C GLY A 65 8.34 3.98 -8.07
N PRO A 66 7.59 4.91 -7.45
CA PRO A 66 8.19 6.01 -6.70
C PRO A 66 8.98 5.55 -5.48
N LYS A 67 10.00 6.35 -5.12
CA LYS A 67 10.88 6.04 -4.00
C LYS A 67 10.15 6.18 -2.67
N ILE A 68 9.94 5.06 -1.98
CA ILE A 68 9.45 5.02 -0.60
C ILE A 68 10.66 5.08 0.33
N LEU A 69 10.79 6.17 1.09
CA LEU A 69 11.88 6.41 2.04
C LEU A 69 11.70 5.69 3.37
N PHE A 70 10.46 5.64 3.87
CA PHE A 70 10.15 5.06 5.17
C PHE A 70 8.89 4.20 5.10
N GLN A 71 8.91 3.12 5.87
CA GLN A 71 7.77 2.25 6.13
C GLN A 71 7.54 2.18 7.63
N VAL A 72 6.38 2.62 8.10
CA VAL A 72 6.01 2.62 9.52
C VAL A 72 4.89 1.60 9.74
N LEU A 73 5.18 0.54 10.49
CA LEU A 73 4.24 -0.55 10.74
C LEU A 73 3.87 -0.60 12.22
N PHE A 74 2.67 -0.11 12.54
CA PHE A 74 2.16 -0.15 13.90
C PHE A 74 1.56 -1.53 14.20
N TYR A 75 2.20 -2.24 15.15
CA TYR A 75 1.81 -3.57 15.63
C TYR A 75 1.48 -4.56 14.51
N GLN A 76 2.49 -4.82 13.69
CA GLN A 76 2.41 -5.68 12.51
C GLN A 76 1.77 -7.05 12.80
N PHE A 77 0.75 -7.40 12.01
CA PHE A 77 0.15 -8.73 11.96
C PHE A 77 0.53 -9.43 10.65
N GLN A 78 1.18 -10.59 10.75
CA GLN A 78 1.57 -11.39 9.59
C GLN A 78 0.52 -12.48 9.35
N ILE A 79 -0.23 -12.34 8.26
CA ILE A 79 -1.17 -13.36 7.81
C ILE A 79 -0.45 -14.26 6.81
N GLU A 80 -0.42 -15.56 7.12
CA GLU A 80 0.11 -16.57 6.21
C GLU A 80 -0.88 -16.82 5.08
N ILE A 81 -0.54 -16.37 3.86
CA ILE A 81 -1.42 -16.46 2.69
C ILE A 81 -1.77 -17.92 2.34
N SER A 82 -0.87 -18.86 2.61
CA SER A 82 -1.07 -20.31 2.44
C SER A 82 -2.23 -20.88 3.27
N LYS A 83 -2.55 -20.27 4.42
CA LYS A 83 -3.59 -20.74 5.35
C LYS A 83 -4.99 -20.21 5.04
N LEU A 84 -5.14 -19.36 4.02
CA LEU A 84 -6.39 -18.69 3.66
C LEU A 84 -6.99 -19.19 2.34
N GLY A 85 -6.71 -20.45 1.97
CA GLY A 85 -6.93 -21.08 0.65
C GLY A 85 -8.30 -20.91 -0.03
N HIS A 86 -9.31 -20.34 0.62
CA HIS A 86 -10.63 -20.08 0.04
C HIS A 86 -11.14 -18.64 0.14
N ILE A 87 -10.45 -17.72 0.83
CA ILE A 87 -10.96 -16.36 1.08
C ILE A 87 -10.28 -15.30 0.19
N MET A 88 -9.15 -15.63 -0.46
CA MET A 88 -8.30 -14.61 -1.11
C MET A 88 -8.15 -14.68 -2.65
N PHE A 89 -8.67 -15.72 -3.32
CA PHE A 89 -8.64 -15.81 -4.80
C PHE A 89 -9.98 -15.49 -5.42
#